data_AF-A0A1B7HW40-F1
#
_entry.id   AF-A0A1B7HW40-F1
#
_cell.length_a   1.000
_cell.length_b   1.000
_cell.length_c   1.000
_cell.angle_alpha   90.00
_cell.angle_beta   90.00
_cell.angle_gamma   90.00
#
_symmetry.space_group_name_H-M   'P 1'
#
loop_
_entity.id
_entity.type
_entity.pdbx_description
1 polymer ?
#
loop_
_entity_poly.entity_id
_entity_poly.type
_entity_poly.pdbx_seq_one_letter_code
_entity_poly.pdbx_strand_id
1 'polypeptide(L)' 'MRIVKLTPKANDDLTAIWDYGLLHFGKAQAEIIIIRILGQSQDVNRHLHWQ' A
#
# COMPACT_ATOMS: atom_id res chain seq x y z
N MET A 1 12.35 10.23 -5.88
CA MET A 1 11.19 9.31 -5.80
C MET A 1 11.60 8.01 -6.46
N ARG A 2 11.70 6.90 -5.71
CA ARG A 2 12.08 5.59 -6.30
C ARG A 2 10.82 4.92 -6.80
N ILE A 3 10.82 4.50 -8.07
CA ILE A 3 9.70 3.73 -8.62
C ILE A 3 9.79 2.31 -8.06
N VAL A 4 8.81 1.90 -7.25
CA VAL A 4 8.67 0.51 -6.79
C VAL A 4 7.91 -0.25 -7.87
N LYS A 5 8.53 -1.30 -8.40
CA LYS A 5 7.84 -2.24 -9.31
C LYS A 5 7.03 -3.21 -8.46
N LEU A 6 5.71 -3.24 -8.68
CA LEU A 6 4.83 -4.22 -8.06
C LEU A 6 4.90 -5.52 -8.85
N THR A 7 4.89 -6.64 -8.13
CA THR A 7 4.59 -7.95 -8.75
C THR A 7 3.10 -8.00 -9.09
N PRO A 8 2.66 -8.86 -10.02
CA PRO A 8 1.23 -9.05 -10.29
C PRO A 8 0.43 -9.35 -9.02
N LYS A 9 0.94 -10.22 -8.15
CA LYS A 9 0.29 -10.57 -6.88
C LYS A 9 0.14 -9.37 -5.94
N ALA A 10 1.16 -8.51 -5.83
CA ALA A 10 1.06 -7.30 -5.02
C ALA A 10 0.01 -6.33 -5.57
N ASN A 11 -0.19 -6.30 -6.88
CA ASN A 11 -1.26 -5.50 -7.48
C ASN A 11 -2.65 -6.07 -7.13
N ASP A 12 -2.83 -7.40 -7.24
CA ASP A 12 -4.08 -8.07 -6.84
C ASP A 12 -4.42 -7.83 -5.36
N ASP A 13 -3.42 -7.88 -4.49
CA ASP A 13 -3.59 -7.63 -3.06
C ASP A 13 -4.01 -6.17 -2.79
N LEU A 14 -3.42 -5.19 -3.49
CA LEU A 14 -3.82 -3.78 -3.38
C LEU A 14 -5.25 -3.55 -3.88
N THR A 15 -5.68 -4.24 -4.95
CA THR A 15 -7.06 -4.18 -5.44
C THR A 15 -8.03 -4.75 -4.41
N ALA A 16 -7.74 -5.91 -3.82
CA ALA A 16 -8.59 -6.50 -2.79
C ALA A 16 -8.72 -5.59 -1.54
N ILE A 17 -7.61 -4.96 -1.11
CA ILE A 17 -7.61 -4.00 -0.01
C ILE A 17 -8.44 -2.77 -0.35
N TRP A 18 -8.31 -2.25 -1.57
CA TRP A 18 -9.08 -1.12 -2.05
C TRP A 18 -10.58 -1.42 -2.05
N ASP A 19 -11.01 -2.54 -2.66
CA ASP A 19 -12.41 -2.91 -2.80
C ASP A 19 -13.06 -3.10 -1.42
N TYR A 20 -12.37 -3.79 -0.51
CA TYR A 20 -12.83 -3.94 0.88
C TYR A 20 -12.94 -2.58 1.58
N GLY A 21 -11.91 -1.74 1.46
CA GLY A 21 -11.88 -0.41 2.03
C GLY A 21 -13.04 0.46 1.54
N LEU A 22 -13.28 0.44 0.23
CA LEU A 22 -14.34 1.19 -0.43
C LEU A 22 -15.73 0.73 0.06
N LEU A 23 -15.95 -0.59 0.10
CA LEU A 23 -17.23 -1.17 0.49
C LEU A 23 -17.59 -0.89 1.96
N HIS A 24 -16.61 -0.93 2.86
CA HIS A 24 -16.88 -0.88 4.31
C HIS A 24 -16.61 0.47 4.96
N PHE A 25 -15.70 1.29 4.41
CA PHE A 25 -15.23 2.53 5.05
C PHE A 25 -15.26 3.76 4.12
N GLY A 26 -15.63 3.56 2.85
CA GLY A 26 -15.72 4.60 1.85
C GLY A 26 -14.37 4.99 1.22
N LYS A 27 -14.47 5.72 0.11
CA LYS A 27 -13.33 6.04 -0.77
C LYS A 27 -12.16 6.71 -0.05
N ALA A 28 -12.43 7.71 0.78
CA ALA A 28 -11.37 8.46 1.46
C ALA A 28 -10.49 7.56 2.33
N GLN A 29 -11.08 6.58 3.02
CA GLN A 29 -10.31 5.67 3.85
C GLN A 29 -9.56 4.61 3.04
N ALA A 30 -10.17 4.12 1.96
CA ALA A 30 -9.48 3.23 1.02
C ALA A 30 -8.23 3.91 0.43
N GLU A 31 -8.34 5.18 0.00
CA GLU A 31 -7.22 5.97 -0.54
C GLU A 31 -6.10 6.15 0.48
N ILE A 32 -6.44 6.51 1.73
CA ILE A 32 -5.45 6.68 2.81
C ILE A 32 -4.65 5.39 3.05
N ILE A 33 -5.32 4.24 3.06
CA ILE A 33 -4.68 2.94 3.30
C ILE A 33 -3.71 2.58 2.16
N ILE A 34 -4.13 2.74 0.90
CA ILE A 34 -3.26 2.46 -0.26
C ILE A 34 -2.02 3.36 -0.24
N ILE A 35 -2.18 4.66 0.03
CA ILE A 35 -1.06 5.61 0.12
C ILE A 35 -0.07 5.19 1.21
N ARG A 36 -0.57 4.77 2.39
CA ARG A 36 0.29 4.31 3.50
C ARG A 36 1.08 3.06 3.14
N ILE A 37 0.45 2.05 2.55
CA ILE A 37 1.10 0.81 2.15
C ILE A 37 2.20 1.10 1.13
N LEU A 38 1.89 1.88 0.09
CA LEU A 38 2.86 2.22 -0.95
C LEU A 38 4.00 3.09 -0.42
N GLY A 39 3.71 4.04 0.47
CA GLY A 39 4.72 4.86 1.14
C GLY A 39 5.67 4.02 2.00
N GLN A 40 5.13 3.14 2.84
CA GLN A 40 5.93 2.27 3.69
C GLN A 40 6.79 1.30 2.87
N SER A 41 6.26 0.80 1.75
CA SER A 41 7.00 -0.06 0.81
C SER A 41 8.22 0.64 0.19
N GLN A 42 8.21 1.98 0.08
CA GLN A 42 9.36 2.77 -0.38
C GLN A 42 10.40 2.98 0.72
N ASP A 43 9.98 2.92 1.98
CA ASP A 43 10.80 3.21 3.16
C ASP A 43 11.32 1.95 3.88
N VAL A 44 11.02 0.74 3.39
CA VAL A 44 11.46 -0.54 3.99
C VAL A 44 12.94 -0.54 4.38
N ASN A 45 13.83 -0.03 3.52
CA ASN A 45 15.27 0.01 3.79
C ASN A 45 15.66 0.93 4.96
N ARG A 46 14.84 1.94 5.32
CA ARG A 46 15.06 2.79 6.50
C ARG A 46 14.64 2.11 7.80
N HIS A 47 13.77 1.09 7.72
CA HIS A 47 13.29 0.34 8.87
C HIS A 47 14.12 -0.92 9.17
N LEU A 48 14.86 -1.43 8.19
CA LEU A 48 15.77 -2.58 8.36
C LEU A 48 16.98 -2.30 9.28
N HIS A 49 17.28 -1.03 9.57
CA HIS A 49 18.44 -0.62 10.39
C HIS A 49 18.06 -0.23 11.83
N TRP A 50 16.80 -0.39 12.23
CA TRP A 50 16.43 -0.27 13.64
C TRP A 50 16.79 -1.58 14.36
N GLN A 51 18.04 -1.66 14.81
CA GLN A 51 18.53 -2.61 15.81
C GLN A 51 18.69 -1.90 17.16
#